data_AF-A0A1S9CYZ6-F1
#
_entry.id   AF-A0A1S9CYZ6-F1
#
_cell.length_a   1.000
_cell.length_b   1.000
_cell.length_c   1.000
_cell.angle_alpha   90.00
_cell.angle_beta   90.00
_cell.angle_gamma   90.00
#
_symmetry.space_group_name_H-M   'P 1'
#
loop_
_entity.id
_entity.type
_entity.pdbx_description
1 polymer ?
#
loop_
_entity_poly.entity_id
_entity_poly.type
_entity_poly.pdbx_seq_one_letter_code
_entity_poly.pdbx_strand_id
1 'polypeptide(L)'
;MAYLNLELAKYTEQLRRYFTVLGRENVMVIIFDDMAKHLDAVFEDTLRFLGVDPTVGIDPALKSDPCVVNTTRRVRNLRLHDFLKHPPTAVVKVSRLFAPAFVRHRIANTLQHYNMERGARRPLPTALRQRLHDYYRHDVNELSKMLNRDLLALWKIV
;
A
#
# COMPACT_ATOMS: atom_id res chain seq x y z
N MET A 1 17.71 -10.57 -6.61
CA MET A 1 16.39 -9.94 -6.42
C MET A 1 16.17 -9.32 -5.03
N ALA A 2 16.66 -9.89 -3.92
CA ALA A 2 16.46 -9.30 -2.58
C ALA A 2 17.23 -7.97 -2.34
N TYR A 3 18.42 -7.81 -2.92
CA TYR A 3 19.24 -6.60 -2.77
C TYR A 3 18.61 -5.33 -3.37
N LEU A 4 17.84 -5.45 -4.45
CA LEU A 4 17.20 -4.30 -5.10
C LEU A 4 16.20 -3.61 -4.17
N ASN A 5 15.49 -4.38 -3.34
CA ASN A 5 14.49 -3.84 -2.42
C ASN A 5 15.11 -3.09 -1.22
N LEU A 6 16.38 -3.35 -0.90
CA LEU A 6 17.02 -2.69 0.23
C LEU A 6 17.48 -1.27 -0.12
N GLU A 7 18.03 -1.08 -1.32
CA GLU A 7 18.48 0.24 -1.76
C GLU A 7 17.29 1.18 -2.04
N LEU A 8 16.14 0.64 -2.48
CA LEU A 8 14.93 1.43 -2.72
C LEU A 8 14.38 2.11 -1.45
N ALA A 9 14.65 1.54 -0.27
CA ALA A 9 14.16 2.07 1.00
C ALA A 9 15.11 3.10 1.65
N LYS A 10 16.24 3.45 1.02
CA LYS A 10 17.13 4.52 1.47
C LYS A 10 16.64 5.86 0.91
N TYR A 11 15.82 6.57 1.67
CA TYR A 11 15.13 7.75 1.15
C TYR A 11 15.96 9.03 1.23
N THR A 12 16.97 9.10 2.11
CA THR A 12 17.79 10.31 2.29
C THR A 12 18.44 10.74 0.98
N GLU A 13 19.15 9.82 0.32
CA GLU A 13 19.86 10.12 -0.93
C GLU A 13 18.91 10.34 -2.12
N GLN A 14 17.70 9.79 -2.06
CA GLN A 14 16.68 10.05 -3.08
C GLN A 14 16.13 11.46 -2.93
N LEU A 15 15.71 11.84 -1.71
CA LEU A 15 15.20 13.18 -1.44
C LEU A 15 16.27 14.27 -1.64
N ARG A 16 17.53 13.98 -1.27
CA ARG A 16 18.64 14.91 -1.53
C ARG A 16 18.72 15.26 -3.00
N ARG A 17 18.64 14.27 -3.90
CA ARG A 17 18.64 14.50 -5.36
C ARG A 17 17.47 15.36 -5.81
N TYR A 18 16.26 15.09 -5.32
CA TYR A 18 15.09 15.90 -5.63
C TYR A 18 15.26 17.34 -5.16
N PHE A 19 15.68 17.57 -3.91
CA PHE A 19 15.91 18.91 -3.39
C PHE A 19 17.02 19.66 -4.13
N THR A 20 18.09 18.97 -4.55
CA THR A 20 19.18 19.58 -5.33
C THR A 20 18.72 20.05 -6.71
N VAL A 21 17.86 19.29 -7.39
CA VAL A 21 17.44 19.61 -8.77
C VAL A 21 16.22 20.53 -8.80
N LEU A 22 15.24 20.29 -7.91
CA LEU A 22 13.95 20.97 -7.93
C LEU A 22 13.84 22.10 -6.91
N GLY A 23 14.74 22.17 -5.92
CA GLY A 23 14.58 23.05 -4.76
C GLY A 23 13.73 22.39 -3.67
N ARG A 24 13.86 22.88 -2.43
CA ARG A 24 13.15 22.31 -1.26
C ARG A 24 11.67 22.68 -1.27
N GLU A 25 11.37 23.89 -1.71
CA GLU A 25 10.05 24.49 -1.80
C GLU A 25 9.16 23.86 -2.87
N ASN A 26 9.74 23.17 -3.86
CA ASN A 26 9.00 22.50 -4.94
C ASN A 26 8.83 20.99 -4.69
N VAL A 27 9.16 20.51 -3.49
CA VAL A 27 9.07 19.09 -3.12
C VAL A 27 8.38 18.95 -1.78
N MET A 28 7.12 18.51 -1.81
CA MET A 28 6.37 18.17 -0.60
C MET A 28 6.61 16.71 -0.21
N VAL A 29 7.04 16.49 1.04
CA VAL A 29 7.24 15.15 1.59
C VAL A 29 6.10 14.83 2.55
N ILE A 30 5.33 13.80 2.24
CA ILE A 30 4.21 13.33 3.06
C ILE A 30 4.63 12.05 3.79
N ILE A 31 4.55 12.09 5.12
CA ILE A 31 4.78 10.90 5.94
C ILE A 31 3.45 10.14 6.05
N PHE A 32 3.44 8.91 5.55
CA PHE A 32 2.23 8.11 5.48
C PHE A 32 1.57 7.91 6.86
N ASP A 33 2.36 7.67 7.91
CA ASP A 33 1.84 7.52 9.28
C ASP A 33 1.11 8.78 9.79
N ASP A 34 1.55 9.96 9.37
CA ASP A 34 0.93 11.25 9.73
C ASP A 34 -0.34 11.47 8.89
N MET A 35 -0.28 11.20 7.58
CA MET A 35 -1.45 11.23 6.69
C MET A 35 -2.55 10.26 7.12
N ALA A 36 -2.19 9.05 7.55
CA ALA A 36 -3.15 8.05 8.01
C ALA A 36 -3.90 8.49 9.28
N LYS A 37 -3.30 9.33 10.11
CA LYS A 37 -3.91 9.88 11.33
C LYS A 37 -4.63 11.21 11.10
N HIS A 38 -4.13 12.01 10.15
CA HIS A 38 -4.55 13.40 9.92
C HIS A 38 -4.79 13.66 8.44
N LEU A 39 -5.60 12.82 7.80
CA LEU A 39 -5.83 12.84 6.35
C LEU A 39 -6.30 14.21 5.84
N ASP A 40 -7.28 14.81 6.51
CA ASP A 40 -7.85 16.09 6.12
C ASP A 40 -6.81 17.21 6.14
N ALA A 41 -6.02 17.32 7.21
CA ALA A 41 -4.98 18.33 7.34
C ALA A 41 -3.88 18.16 6.26
N VAL A 42 -3.40 16.93 6.06
CA VAL A 42 -2.37 16.64 5.04
C VAL A 42 -2.89 16.90 3.63
N PHE A 43 -4.16 16.60 3.37
CA PHE A 43 -4.76 16.88 2.07
C PHE A 43 -4.89 18.38 1.83
N GLU A 44 -5.38 19.15 2.80
CA GLU A 44 -5.42 20.61 2.69
C GLU A 44 -4.03 21.22 2.48
N ASP A 45 -3.01 20.73 3.20
CA ASP A 45 -1.61 21.14 3.00
C ASP A 45 -1.14 20.82 1.57
N THR A 46 -1.56 19.67 1.03
CA THR A 46 -1.23 19.26 -0.35
C THR A 46 -1.90 20.19 -1.36
N LEU A 47 -3.15 20.58 -1.15
CA LEU A 47 -3.84 21.54 -2.01
C LEU A 47 -3.15 22.90 -1.97
N ARG A 48 -2.80 23.40 -0.77
CA ARG A 48 -2.03 24.65 -0.60
C ARG A 48 -0.70 24.59 -1.34
N PHE A 49 0.02 23.50 -1.21
CA PHE A 49 1.29 23.28 -1.91
C PHE A 49 1.14 23.31 -3.44
N LEU A 50 0.05 22.75 -3.97
CA LEU A 50 -0.25 22.75 -5.41
C LEU A 50 -0.86 24.06 -5.92
N GLY A 51 -1.13 25.04 -5.04
CA GLY A 51 -1.82 26.28 -5.40
C GLY A 51 -3.31 26.10 -5.70
N VAL A 52 -3.94 25.05 -5.15
CA VAL A 52 -5.37 24.76 -5.27
C VAL A 52 -6.09 25.26 -4.01
N ASP A 53 -7.34 25.71 -4.18
CA ASP A 53 -8.20 26.13 -3.06
C ASP A 53 -8.40 24.98 -2.06
N PRO A 54 -7.95 25.12 -0.80
CA PRO A 54 -8.07 24.05 0.20
C PRO A 54 -9.52 23.79 0.65
N THR A 55 -10.47 24.67 0.32
CA THR A 55 -11.88 24.55 0.76
C THR A 55 -12.67 23.50 -0.02
N VAL A 56 -12.14 23.01 -1.14
CA VAL A 56 -12.76 21.94 -1.95
C VAL A 56 -12.98 20.68 -1.10
N GLY A 57 -12.09 20.42 -0.14
CA GLY A 57 -12.15 19.26 0.76
C GLY A 57 -11.97 17.93 0.03
N ILE A 58 -11.95 16.83 0.80
CA ILE A 58 -11.91 15.47 0.25
C ILE A 58 -13.33 15.00 0.00
N ASP A 59 -13.58 14.42 -1.17
CA ASP A 59 -14.85 13.76 -1.49
C ASP A 59 -15.23 12.74 -0.38
N PRO A 60 -16.39 12.89 0.28
CA PRO A 60 -16.86 11.96 1.29
C PRO A 60 -16.96 10.50 0.79
N ALA A 61 -17.18 10.27 -0.50
CA ALA A 61 -17.17 8.95 -1.11
C ALA A 61 -15.77 8.28 -1.04
N LEU A 62 -14.69 9.06 -1.12
CA LEU A 62 -13.32 8.59 -0.97
C LEU A 62 -12.93 8.36 0.49
N LYS A 63 -13.55 9.05 1.45
CA LYS A 63 -13.35 8.81 2.89
C LYS A 63 -14.07 7.55 3.40
N SER A 64 -15.23 7.26 2.81
CA SER A 64 -16.14 6.19 3.25
C SER A 64 -15.81 4.82 2.66
N ASP A 65 -14.98 4.75 1.62
CA ASP A 65 -14.30 3.52 1.25
C ASP A 65 -13.08 3.39 2.17
N PRO A 66 -13.11 2.57 3.24
CA PRO A 66 -11.92 2.38 4.05
C PRO A 66 -10.85 1.88 3.09
N CYS A 67 -9.81 2.69 2.86
CA CYS A 67 -8.60 2.42 2.07
C CYS A 67 -7.83 1.19 2.59
N VAL A 68 -8.52 0.06 2.55
CA VAL A 68 -8.14 -1.31 2.86
C VAL A 68 -8.21 -2.10 1.53
N VAL A 69 -8.09 -1.40 0.40
CA VAL A 69 -8.02 -1.98 -0.94
C VAL A 69 -6.78 -2.89 -1.03
N ASN A 70 -5.70 -2.54 -0.33
CA ASN A 70 -4.46 -3.32 -0.23
C ASN A 70 -4.42 -4.23 1.01
N THR A 71 -5.56 -4.78 1.44
CA THR A 71 -5.48 -5.93 2.35
C THR A 71 -4.76 -7.06 1.65
N THR A 72 -3.72 -7.60 2.28
CA THR A 72 -3.13 -8.86 1.83
C THR A 72 -4.25 -9.91 1.87
N ARG A 73 -4.76 -10.30 0.71
CA ARG A 73 -5.79 -11.33 0.62
C ARG A 73 -5.10 -12.68 0.60
N ARG A 74 -5.48 -13.55 1.53
CA ARG A 74 -5.04 -14.94 1.53
C ARG A 74 -6.13 -15.78 0.90
N VAL A 75 -5.73 -16.67 -0.01
CA VAL A 75 -6.63 -17.68 -0.55
C VAL A 75 -6.88 -18.74 0.52
N ARG A 76 -8.15 -18.99 0.87
CA ARG A 76 -8.54 -20.03 1.84
C ARG A 76 -8.25 -21.43 1.29
N ASN A 77 -8.68 -21.68 0.05
CA ASN A 77 -8.50 -22.96 -0.63
C ASN A 77 -7.84 -22.74 -2.00
N LEU A 78 -6.58 -23.18 -2.11
CA LEU A 78 -5.78 -23.06 -3.34
C LEU A 78 -6.36 -23.88 -4.49
N ARG A 79 -6.92 -25.06 -4.22
CA ARG A 79 -7.53 -25.91 -5.26
C ARG A 79 -8.79 -25.27 -5.84
N LEU A 80 -9.63 -24.69 -4.98
CA LEU A 80 -10.81 -23.95 -5.42
C LEU A 80 -10.41 -22.70 -6.20
N HIS A 81 -9.38 -21.98 -5.76
CA HIS A 81 -8.87 -20.80 -6.46
C HIS A 81 -8.33 -21.15 -7.85
N ASP A 82 -7.55 -22.22 -7.95
CA ASP A 82 -7.02 -22.72 -9.20
C ASP A 82 -8.13 -23.17 -10.14
N PHE A 83 -9.12 -23.93 -9.63
CA PHE A 83 -10.30 -24.32 -10.38
C PHE A 83 -11.14 -23.13 -10.88
N LEU A 84 -11.28 -22.06 -10.09
CA LEU A 84 -12.03 -20.87 -10.49
C LEU A 84 -11.27 -20.00 -11.49
N LYS A 85 -9.92 -20.01 -11.45
CA LYS A 85 -9.07 -19.29 -12.40
C LYS A 85 -8.86 -20.05 -13.70
N HIS A 86 -8.72 -21.37 -13.60
CA HIS A 86 -8.41 -22.29 -14.69
C HIS A 86 -9.42 -23.44 -14.68
N PRO A 87 -10.71 -23.17 -14.94
CA PRO A 87 -11.73 -24.21 -14.92
C PRO A 87 -11.46 -25.25 -16.03
N PRO A 88 -11.61 -26.55 -15.75
CA PRO A 88 -11.50 -27.59 -16.76
C PRO A 88 -12.44 -27.34 -17.94
N THR A 89 -12.00 -27.67 -19.16
CA THR A 89 -12.76 -27.42 -20.40
C THR A 89 -14.15 -28.07 -20.39
N ALA A 90 -14.30 -29.25 -19.79
CA ALA A 90 -15.58 -29.92 -19.60
C ALA A 90 -16.56 -29.08 -18.75
N VAL A 91 -16.09 -28.50 -17.64
CA VAL A 91 -16.89 -27.64 -16.77
C VAL A 91 -17.31 -26.37 -17.50
N VAL A 92 -16.41 -25.77 -18.29
CA VAL A 92 -16.74 -24.60 -19.11
C VAL A 92 -17.83 -24.94 -20.13
N LYS A 93 -17.74 -26.08 -20.83
CA LYS A 93 -18.75 -26.51 -21.80
C LYS A 93 -20.11 -26.76 -21.15
N VAL A 94 -20.14 -27.51 -20.04
CA VAL A 94 -21.37 -27.81 -19.31
C VAL A 94 -22.00 -26.52 -18.80
N SER A 95 -21.23 -25.64 -18.16
CA SER A 95 -21.78 -24.38 -17.63
C SER A 95 -22.40 -23.49 -18.70
N ARG A 96 -21.87 -23.48 -19.93
CA ARG A 96 -22.43 -22.73 -21.07
C ARG A 96 -23.82 -23.22 -21.47
N LEU A 97 -24.13 -24.50 -21.25
CA LEU A 97 -25.43 -25.09 -21.57
C LEU A 97 -26.52 -24.68 -20.57
N PHE A 98 -26.15 -24.43 -19.31
CA PHE A 98 -27.10 -24.18 -18.23
C PHE A 98 -27.20 -22.72 -17.79
N ALA A 99 -26.21 -21.87 -18.12
CA ALA A 99 -26.19 -20.49 -17.65
C ALA A 99 -25.54 -19.48 -18.62
N PRO A 100 -26.15 -18.30 -18.83
CA PRO A 100 -25.53 -17.19 -19.55
C PRO A 100 -24.20 -16.72 -18.93
N ALA A 101 -23.38 -16.02 -19.73
CA ALA A 101 -22.07 -15.54 -19.30
C ALA A 101 -22.12 -14.65 -18.03
N PHE A 102 -23.11 -13.77 -17.91
CA PHE A 102 -23.23 -12.87 -16.75
C PHE A 102 -23.49 -13.62 -15.45
N VAL A 103 -24.31 -14.67 -15.47
CA VAL A 103 -24.61 -15.51 -14.30
C VAL A 103 -23.35 -16.26 -13.87
N ARG A 104 -22.65 -16.87 -14.83
CA ARG A 104 -21.41 -17.62 -14.56
C ARG A 104 -20.31 -16.72 -14.00
N HIS A 105 -20.17 -15.51 -14.54
CA HIS A 105 -19.21 -14.53 -14.04
C HIS A 105 -19.56 -14.08 -12.62
N ARG A 106 -20.84 -13.83 -12.33
CA ARG A 106 -21.31 -13.48 -10.99
C ARG A 106 -21.01 -14.60 -9.99
N ILE A 107 -21.32 -15.85 -10.33
CA ILE A 107 -21.04 -17.02 -9.47
C ILE A 107 -19.53 -17.15 -9.23
N ALA A 108 -18.72 -17.10 -10.28
CA ALA A 108 -17.26 -17.19 -10.16
C ALA A 108 -16.69 -16.09 -9.26
N ASN A 109 -17.15 -14.84 -9.43
CA ASN A 109 -16.71 -13.71 -8.61
C ASN A 109 -17.15 -13.86 -7.15
N THR A 110 -18.38 -14.31 -6.88
CA THR A 110 -18.85 -14.58 -5.51
C THR A 110 -18.01 -15.67 -4.84
N LEU A 111 -17.73 -16.77 -5.55
CA LEU A 111 -16.91 -17.87 -5.02
C LEU A 111 -15.46 -17.43 -4.80
N GLN A 112 -14.89 -16.63 -5.72
CA GLN A 112 -13.56 -16.06 -5.55
C GLN A 112 -13.51 -15.15 -4.33
N HIS A 113 -14.51 -14.26 -4.18
CA HIS A 113 -14.60 -13.35 -3.04
C HIS A 113 -14.71 -14.12 -1.71
N TYR A 114 -15.55 -15.15 -1.65
CA TYR A 114 -15.69 -16.00 -0.46
C TYR A 114 -14.41 -16.80 -0.15
N ASN A 115 -13.67 -17.20 -1.18
CA ASN A 115 -12.40 -17.90 -1.06
C ASN A 115 -11.23 -16.94 -0.72
N MET A 116 -11.46 -15.63 -0.70
CA MET A 116 -10.50 -14.65 -0.21
C MET A 116 -10.78 -14.36 1.26
N GLU A 117 -9.76 -14.52 2.08
CA GLU A 117 -9.76 -14.08 3.46
C GLU A 117 -8.86 -12.85 3.61
N ARG A 118 -9.21 -11.93 4.51
CA ARG A 118 -8.28 -10.90 4.96
C ARG A 118 -7.12 -11.60 5.66
N GLY A 119 -6.00 -11.76 4.96
CA GLY A 119 -4.80 -12.37 5.48
C GLY A 119 -4.08 -11.36 6.36
N ALA A 120 -3.88 -11.68 7.64
CA ALA A 120 -2.90 -10.99 8.44
C ALA A 120 -1.51 -11.20 7.81
N ARG A 121 -0.79 -10.11 7.52
CA ARG A 121 0.60 -10.19 7.06
C ARG A 121 1.38 -10.94 8.13
N ARG A 122 2.07 -12.03 7.75
CA ARG A 122 2.94 -12.74 8.70
C ARG A 122 3.92 -11.72 9.29
N PRO A 123 4.01 -11.62 10.63
CA PRO A 123 4.93 -10.66 11.24
C PRO A 123 6.36 -11.00 10.80
N LEU A 124 7.17 -9.98 10.55
CA LEU A 124 8.58 -10.19 10.29
C LEU A 124 9.21 -10.89 11.50
N PRO A 125 10.04 -11.92 11.31
CA PRO A 125 10.82 -12.50 12.40
C PRO A 125 11.60 -11.42 13.13
N THR A 126 11.60 -11.44 14.47
CA THR A 126 12.22 -10.39 15.29
C THR A 126 13.69 -10.17 14.93
N ALA A 127 14.45 -11.24 14.69
CA ALA A 127 15.84 -11.14 14.27
C ALA A 127 16.02 -10.42 12.93
N LEU A 128 15.10 -10.64 11.96
CA LEU A 128 15.14 -9.94 10.68
C LEU A 128 14.76 -8.46 10.86
N ARG A 129 13.74 -8.17 11.68
CA ARG A 129 13.36 -6.78 12.01
C ARG A 129 14.54 -6.02 12.60
N GLN A 130 15.24 -6.61 13.57
CA GLN A 130 16.39 -5.96 14.21
C GLN A 130 17.51 -5.68 13.22
N ARG A 131 17.86 -6.67 12.37
CA ARG A 131 18.85 -6.47 11.30
C ARG A 131 18.47 -5.33 10.34
N LEU A 132 17.19 -5.21 9.98
CA LEU A 132 16.72 -4.12 9.13
C LEU A 132 16.74 -2.77 9.86
N HIS A 133 16.36 -2.74 11.14
CA HIS A 133 16.47 -1.54 11.97
C HIS A 133 17.92 -1.04 12.02
N ASP A 134 18.87 -1.94 12.31
CA ASP A 134 20.29 -1.59 12.36
C ASP A 134 20.81 -1.12 10.99
N TYR A 135 20.39 -1.79 9.91
CA TYR A 135 20.77 -1.43 8.55
C TYR A 135 20.28 -0.04 8.12
N TYR A 136 19.03 0.32 8.44
CA TYR A 136 18.42 1.61 8.03
C TYR A 136 18.57 2.73 9.05
N ARG A 137 19.01 2.44 10.28
CA ARG A 137 19.07 3.45 11.37
C ARG A 137 19.79 4.72 10.95
N HIS A 138 20.94 4.59 10.29
CA HIS A 138 21.71 5.74 9.84
C HIS A 138 20.93 6.58 8.82
N ASP A 139 20.36 5.93 7.80
CA ASP A 139 19.55 6.63 6.78
C ASP A 139 18.33 7.31 7.40
N VAL A 140 17.59 6.62 8.28
CA VAL A 140 16.40 7.18 8.93
C VAL A 140 16.75 8.36 9.84
N ASN A 141 17.90 8.33 10.50
CA ASN A 141 18.38 9.44 11.32
C ASN A 141 18.70 10.69 10.46
N GLU A 142 19.38 10.51 9.34
CA GLU A 142 19.66 11.61 8.41
C GLU A 142 18.40 12.15 7.76
N LEU A 143 17.47 11.27 7.37
CA LEU A 143 16.14 11.63 6.90
C LEU A 143 15.36 12.43 7.96
N SER A 144 15.44 12.02 9.23
CA SER A 144 14.76 12.69 10.35
C SER A 144 15.23 14.15 10.49
N LYS A 145 16.55 14.37 10.42
CA LYS A 145 17.15 15.71 10.43
C LYS A 145 16.73 16.51 9.19
N MET A 146 16.78 15.90 8.01
CA MET A 146 16.42 16.53 6.74
C MET A 146 14.96 17.00 6.70
N LEU A 147 14.06 16.25 7.33
CA LEU A 147 12.63 16.56 7.39
C LEU A 147 12.20 17.30 8.65
N ASN A 148 13.12 17.51 9.61
CA ASN A 148 12.81 18.05 10.94
C ASN A 148 11.67 17.28 11.63
N ARG A 149 11.72 15.95 11.58
CA ARG A 149 10.74 15.03 12.14
C ARG A 149 11.43 13.82 12.73
N ASP A 150 11.09 13.43 13.96
CA ASP A 150 11.67 12.24 14.59
C ASP A 150 11.05 10.94 14.04
N LEU A 151 11.67 10.41 12.97
CA LEU A 151 11.22 9.17 12.33
C LEU A 151 11.72 7.92 13.06
N LEU A 152 12.82 8.02 13.83
CA LEU A 152 13.31 6.92 14.64
C LEU A 152 12.28 6.54 15.70
N ALA A 153 11.72 7.53 16.40
CA ALA A 153 10.65 7.30 17.37
C ALA A 153 9.35 6.86 16.68
N LEU A 154 8.95 7.52 15.59
CA LEU A 154 7.71 7.23 14.87
C LEU A 154 7.68 5.77 14.34
N TRP A 155 8.79 5.30 13.78
CA TRP A 155 8.93 3.95 13.24
C TRP A 155 9.50 2.94 14.22
N LYS A 156 9.74 3.35 15.47
CA LYS A 156 10.22 2.50 16.57
C LYS A 156 11.53 1.77 16.22
N ILE A 157 12.44 2.49 15.59
CA ILE A 157 13.80 2.01 15.30
C ILE A 157 14.64 2.22 16.57
N VAL A 158 14.61 1.19 17.43
CA VAL A 158 15.40 1.11 18.67
C VAL A 158 16.79 0.63 18.38
#